data_AF-A0A8E0RQ16-F1
#
_entry.id   AF-A0A8E0RQ16-F1
#
_cell.length_a   1.000
_cell.length_b   1.000
_cell.length_c   1.000
_cell.angle_alpha   90.00
_cell.angle_beta   90.00
_cell.angle_gamma   90.00
#
_symmetry.space_group_name_H-M   'P 1'
#
loop_
_entity.id
_entity.type
_entity.pdbx_description
1 polymer ?
#
loop_
_entity_poly.entity_id
_entity_poly.type
_entity_poly.pdbx_seq_one_letter_code
_entity_poly.pdbx_strand_id
1 'polypeptide(L)'
;TDIKSLHRLRRLRRPLTPVERALAVRLIQSSKSRRDLIESQYNRMQFFEEPSELPDWFVEDEKKHMYKPLPISKEEVIQDRPTMGRSLSKVEEAKARQKARLFKRLKRIRRKAEGISDDVSEAEKWQQIKQMYKKAGLLTKKRRPLHVIVNTKSGARNQSGKIPKGAKVKIVDRRMKADLRGQQRRIGRAKGRRGARLRPVKLMAHKPRNGGRRPRRS
;
A
#
# COMPACT_ATOMS: atom_id res chain seq x y z
N THR A 1 -37.45 27.69 -24.66
CA THR A 1 -36.79 26.72 -23.76
C THR A 1 -35.45 27.28 -23.35
N ASP A 2 -35.23 27.50 -22.05
CA ASP A 2 -34.05 28.25 -21.58
C ASP A 2 -32.72 27.59 -21.95
N ILE A 3 -31.82 28.34 -22.58
CA ILE A 3 -30.46 27.90 -22.94
C ILE A 3 -29.69 27.35 -21.72
N LYS A 4 -29.95 27.91 -20.52
CA LYS A 4 -29.39 27.45 -19.24
C LYS A 4 -29.85 26.02 -18.88
N SER A 5 -31.07 25.63 -19.22
CA SER A 5 -31.62 24.30 -18.95
C SER A 5 -30.99 23.21 -19.85
N LEU A 6 -30.77 23.52 -21.13
CA LEU A 6 -30.07 22.64 -22.07
C LEU A 6 -28.61 22.40 -21.67
N HIS A 7 -27.91 23.44 -21.22
CA HIS A 7 -26.53 23.32 -20.76
C HIS A 7 -26.42 22.44 -19.50
N ARG A 8 -27.39 22.54 -18.57
CA ARG A 8 -27.50 21.68 -17.39
C ARG A 8 -27.71 20.20 -17.78
N LEU A 9 -28.60 19.92 -18.74
CA LEU A 9 -28.84 18.56 -19.23
C LEU A 9 -27.60 17.95 -19.91
N ARG A 10 -26.85 18.75 -20.68
CA ARG A 10 -25.58 18.29 -21.28
C ARG A 10 -24.53 17.95 -20.22
N ARG A 11 -24.43 18.72 -19.12
CA ARG A 11 -23.55 18.40 -17.99
C ARG A 11 -23.92 17.10 -17.29
N LEU A 12 -25.21 16.76 -17.21
CA LEU A 12 -25.69 15.51 -16.60
C LEU A 12 -25.45 14.28 -17.48
N ARG A 13 -25.28 14.44 -18.79
CA ARG A 13 -25.03 13.33 -19.74
C ARG A 13 -23.56 12.89 -19.82
N ARG A 14 -22.65 13.49 -19.04
CA ARG A 14 -21.25 13.05 -18.99
C ARG A 14 -21.11 11.69 -18.31
N PRO A 15 -20.08 10.88 -18.64
CA PRO A 15 -19.79 9.68 -17.86
C PRO A 15 -19.46 10.05 -16.40
N LEU A 16 -19.97 9.25 -15.47
CA LEU A 16 -19.70 9.42 -14.05
C LEU A 16 -18.22 9.14 -13.75
N THR A 17 -17.64 9.95 -12.88
CA THR A 17 -16.29 9.70 -12.34
C THR A 17 -16.27 8.42 -11.50
N PRO A 18 -15.09 7.81 -11.25
CA PRO A 18 -14.98 6.63 -10.38
C PRO A 18 -15.64 6.78 -9.01
N VAL A 19 -15.51 7.97 -8.41
CA VAL A 19 -16.10 8.28 -7.10
C VAL A 19 -17.61 8.42 -7.19
N GLU A 20 -18.10 9.12 -8.22
CA GLU A 20 -19.55 9.26 -8.47
C GLU A 20 -20.20 7.90 -8.76
N ARG A 21 -19.53 7.00 -9.47
CA ARG A 21 -20.02 5.64 -9.68
C ARG A 21 -20.08 4.84 -8.39
N ALA A 22 -19.08 4.96 -7.51
CA ALA A 22 -19.13 4.31 -6.20
C ALA A 22 -20.31 4.82 -5.36
N LEU A 23 -20.57 6.14 -5.37
CA LEU A 23 -21.76 6.74 -4.75
C LEU A 23 -23.04 6.21 -5.36
N ALA A 24 -23.13 6.15 -6.70
CA ALA A 24 -24.30 5.66 -7.41
C ALA A 24 -24.60 4.19 -7.07
N VAL A 25 -23.57 3.34 -7.04
CA VAL A 25 -23.69 1.95 -6.59
C VAL A 25 -24.25 1.91 -5.17
N ARG A 26 -23.74 2.74 -4.27
CA ARG A 26 -24.19 2.81 -2.87
C ARG A 26 -25.65 3.30 -2.74
N LEU A 27 -26.11 4.19 -3.62
CA LEU A 27 -27.51 4.64 -3.71
C LEU A 27 -28.48 3.55 -4.22
N ILE A 28 -27.98 2.66 -5.08
CA ILE A 28 -28.76 1.55 -5.67
C ILE A 28 -28.82 0.36 -4.70
N GLN A 29 -27.73 0.07 -3.99
CA GLN A 29 -27.59 -1.14 -3.17
C GLN A 29 -28.68 -1.34 -2.12
N SER A 30 -29.08 -0.30 -1.37
CA SER A 30 -30.13 -0.43 -0.36
C SER A 30 -30.78 0.89 0.03
N SER A 31 -32.00 0.82 0.55
CA SER A 31 -32.72 1.98 1.10
C SER A 31 -32.01 2.58 2.31
N LYS A 32 -31.39 1.75 3.18
CA LYS A 32 -30.60 2.21 4.33
C LYS A 32 -29.38 3.01 3.87
N SER A 33 -28.61 2.45 2.95
CA SER A 33 -27.45 3.12 2.37
C SER A 33 -27.81 4.47 1.73
N ARG A 34 -28.96 4.53 1.06
CA ARG A 34 -29.50 5.80 0.53
C ARG A 34 -29.80 6.81 1.65
N ARG A 35 -30.47 6.40 2.73
CA ARG A 35 -30.72 7.28 3.89
C ARG A 35 -29.42 7.78 4.50
N ASP A 36 -28.46 6.89 4.75
CA ASP A 36 -27.15 7.23 5.30
C ASP A 36 -26.43 8.29 4.42
N LEU A 37 -26.55 8.20 3.09
CA LEU A 37 -25.99 9.19 2.17
C LEU A 37 -26.70 10.54 2.27
N ILE A 38 -28.03 10.56 2.36
CA ILE A 38 -28.82 11.79 2.53
C ILE A 38 -28.50 12.44 3.88
N GLU A 39 -28.45 11.67 4.96
CA GLU A 39 -28.04 12.15 6.28
C GLU A 39 -26.60 12.68 6.27
N SER A 40 -25.72 12.04 5.49
CA SER A 40 -24.36 12.54 5.30
C SER A 40 -24.29 13.83 4.48
N GLN A 41 -25.37 14.29 3.85
CA GLN A 41 -25.35 15.59 3.19
C GLN A 41 -25.35 16.71 4.22
N TYR A 42 -26.10 16.60 5.30
CA TYR A 42 -26.14 17.62 6.35
C TYR A 42 -24.78 17.70 7.06
N ASN A 43 -24.14 18.88 7.01
CA ASN A 43 -22.84 19.12 7.62
C ASN A 43 -22.66 20.59 8.01
N ARG A 44 -21.71 20.85 8.91
CA ARG A 44 -21.34 22.22 9.31
C ARG A 44 -20.77 23.06 8.15
N MET A 45 -20.27 22.41 7.11
CA MET A 45 -19.60 23.06 5.97
C MET A 45 -20.58 23.39 4.83
N GLN A 46 -21.88 23.48 5.15
CA GLN A 46 -22.92 23.97 4.24
C GLN A 46 -23.29 25.39 4.63
N PHE A 47 -22.94 26.34 3.79
CA PHE A 47 -23.31 27.75 3.92
C PHE A 47 -24.42 28.10 2.94
N PHE A 48 -25.22 29.10 3.28
CA PHE A 48 -26.37 29.55 2.47
C PHE A 48 -26.03 30.71 1.53
N GLU A 49 -24.81 31.25 1.60
CA GLU A 49 -24.36 32.35 0.76
C GLU A 49 -24.08 31.88 -0.68
N GLU A 50 -24.48 32.68 -1.66
CA GLU A 50 -24.27 32.37 -3.07
C GLU A 50 -22.81 32.61 -3.46
N PRO A 51 -22.13 31.65 -4.11
CA PRO A 51 -20.73 31.80 -4.51
C PRO A 51 -20.44 32.99 -5.45
N SER A 52 -21.47 33.62 -6.03
CA SER A 52 -21.35 34.80 -6.89
C SER A 52 -21.19 36.12 -6.15
N GLU A 53 -21.53 36.16 -4.86
CA GLU A 53 -21.45 37.39 -4.05
C GLU A 53 -20.08 37.55 -3.36
N LEU A 54 -19.31 36.46 -3.27
CA LEU A 54 -18.02 36.43 -2.61
C LEU A 54 -16.86 36.57 -3.61
N PRO A 55 -15.73 37.19 -3.21
CA PRO A 55 -14.53 37.22 -4.03
C PRO A 55 -14.02 35.82 -4.38
N ASP A 56 -13.55 35.64 -5.63
CA ASP A 56 -13.04 34.35 -6.12
C ASP A 56 -11.93 33.75 -5.25
N TRP A 57 -11.04 34.60 -4.71
CA TRP A 57 -9.94 34.15 -3.86
C TRP A 57 -10.43 33.47 -2.57
N PHE A 58 -11.57 33.93 -2.02
CA PHE A 58 -12.18 33.38 -0.82
C PHE A 58 -12.83 32.02 -1.12
N VAL A 59 -13.57 31.93 -2.23
CA VAL A 59 -14.23 30.69 -2.68
C VAL A 59 -13.22 29.59 -3.01
N GLU A 60 -12.08 29.95 -3.61
CA GLU A 60 -11.00 29.00 -3.90
C GLU A 60 -10.32 28.47 -2.63
N ASP A 61 -10.11 29.34 -1.64
CA ASP A 61 -9.51 28.96 -0.36
C ASP A 61 -10.47 28.08 0.46
N GLU A 62 -11.74 28.46 0.49
CA GLU A 62 -12.80 27.68 1.13
C GLU A 62 -12.89 26.27 0.52
N LYS A 63 -12.88 26.11 -0.80
CA LYS A 63 -12.91 24.79 -1.46
C LYS A 63 -11.74 23.88 -1.06
N LYS A 64 -10.57 24.45 -0.74
CA LYS A 64 -9.39 23.67 -0.32
C LYS A 64 -9.51 23.20 1.11
N HIS A 65 -10.06 24.04 1.99
CA HIS A 65 -10.07 23.79 3.43
C HIS A 65 -11.40 23.21 3.95
N MET A 66 -12.50 23.45 3.28
CA MET A 66 -13.86 23.07 3.67
C MET A 66 -14.38 21.91 2.83
N TYR A 67 -13.75 20.75 2.94
CA TYR A 67 -14.23 19.52 2.29
C TYR A 67 -14.66 18.46 3.31
N LYS A 68 -15.85 17.87 3.09
CA LYS A 68 -16.30 16.70 3.85
C LYS A 68 -15.77 15.42 3.18
N PRO A 69 -15.11 14.51 3.93
CA PRO A 69 -14.76 13.22 3.37
C PRO A 69 -16.03 12.44 3.04
N LEU A 70 -16.13 11.95 1.82
CA LEU A 70 -17.27 11.14 1.38
C LEU A 70 -17.33 9.84 2.21
N PRO A 71 -18.53 9.32 2.52
CA PRO A 71 -18.73 8.07 3.26
C PRO A 71 -18.48 6.84 2.37
N ILE A 72 -17.32 6.81 1.71
CA ILE A 72 -16.89 5.74 0.80
C ILE A 72 -15.45 5.35 1.14
N SER A 73 -15.18 4.05 1.16
CA SER A 73 -13.82 3.55 1.32
C SER A 73 -13.02 3.65 0.01
N LYS A 74 -11.70 3.83 0.10
CA LYS A 74 -10.83 3.82 -1.10
C LYS A 74 -10.87 2.50 -1.87
N GLU A 75 -11.28 1.42 -1.22
CA GLU A 75 -11.41 0.08 -1.81
C GLU A 75 -12.66 -0.04 -2.69
N GLU A 76 -13.74 0.67 -2.33
CA GLU A 76 -14.98 0.76 -3.12
C GLU A 76 -14.79 1.60 -4.39
N VAL A 77 -13.82 2.52 -4.41
CA VAL A 77 -13.54 3.36 -5.58
C VAL A 77 -12.72 2.58 -6.60
N ILE A 78 -13.41 1.97 -7.57
CA ILE A 78 -12.78 1.32 -8.73
C ILE A 78 -12.28 2.40 -9.68
N GLN A 79 -10.98 2.66 -9.61
CA GLN A 79 -10.28 3.58 -10.51
C GLN A 79 -10.27 3.02 -11.94
N ASP A 80 -10.81 3.79 -12.89
CA ASP A 80 -10.67 3.49 -14.32
C ASP A 80 -9.21 3.63 -14.69
N ARG A 81 -8.52 2.50 -14.80
CA ARG A 81 -7.22 2.47 -15.46
C ARG A 81 -7.51 2.21 -16.93
N PRO A 82 -7.09 3.09 -17.84
CA PRO A 82 -7.24 2.82 -19.26
C PRO A 82 -6.62 1.45 -19.57
N THR A 83 -7.41 0.56 -20.15
CA THR A 83 -6.98 -0.76 -20.62
C THR A 83 -6.00 -0.65 -21.78
N MET A 84 -6.02 0.50 -22.47
CA MET A 84 -5.11 0.93 -23.52
C MET A 84 -3.67 1.00 -22.98
N GLY A 85 -2.94 -0.11 -23.05
CA GLY A 85 -1.56 -0.17 -22.57
C GLY A 85 -1.01 -1.57 -22.30
N ARG A 86 -1.88 -2.57 -22.15
CA ARG A 86 -1.50 -3.99 -21.98
C ARG A 86 -1.65 -4.76 -23.29
N SER A 87 -1.09 -4.25 -24.38
CA SER A 87 -1.07 -4.98 -25.67
C SER A 87 -0.21 -6.23 -25.56
N LEU A 88 -0.52 -7.25 -26.36
CA LEU A 88 0.24 -8.51 -26.41
C LEU A 88 1.74 -8.24 -26.64
N SER A 89 2.05 -7.33 -27.58
CA SER A 89 3.41 -6.87 -27.86
C SER A 89 4.14 -6.27 -26.66
N LYS A 90 3.48 -5.40 -25.88
CA LYS A 90 4.08 -4.79 -24.68
C LYS A 90 4.28 -5.81 -23.56
N VAL A 91 3.40 -6.81 -23.47
CA VAL A 91 3.54 -7.91 -22.51
C VAL A 91 4.74 -8.80 -22.89
N GLU A 92 4.90 -9.13 -24.16
CA GLU A 92 6.03 -9.90 -24.68
C GLU A 92 7.35 -9.16 -24.51
N GLU A 93 7.40 -7.86 -24.85
CA GLU A 93 8.58 -7.03 -24.64
C GLU A 93 8.95 -6.96 -23.15
N ALA A 94 7.96 -6.82 -22.25
CA ALA A 94 8.20 -6.85 -20.81
C ALA A 94 8.79 -8.19 -20.34
N LYS A 95 8.27 -9.32 -20.85
CA LYS A 95 8.81 -10.67 -20.58
C LYS A 95 10.23 -10.81 -21.13
N ALA A 96 10.49 -10.36 -22.35
CA ALA A 96 11.81 -10.38 -22.97
C ALA A 96 12.83 -9.55 -22.17
N ARG A 97 12.46 -8.34 -21.75
CA ARG A 97 13.29 -7.50 -20.86
C ARG A 97 13.55 -8.17 -19.51
N GLN A 98 12.57 -8.87 -18.94
CA GLN A 98 12.75 -9.61 -17.70
C GLN A 98 13.75 -10.77 -17.89
N LYS A 99 13.61 -11.54 -18.97
CA LYS A 99 14.56 -12.59 -19.35
C LYS A 99 15.97 -12.02 -19.57
N ALA A 100 16.10 -10.96 -20.35
CA ALA A 100 17.38 -10.30 -20.63
C ALA A 100 18.09 -9.81 -19.35
N ARG A 101 17.34 -9.24 -18.39
CA ARG A 101 17.88 -8.85 -17.08
C ARG A 101 18.40 -10.05 -16.29
N LEU A 102 17.69 -11.18 -16.34
CA LEU A 102 18.11 -12.43 -15.69
C LEU A 102 19.37 -12.99 -16.35
N PHE A 103 19.41 -13.07 -17.69
CA PHE A 103 20.59 -13.49 -18.44
C PHE A 103 21.81 -12.61 -18.18
N LYS A 104 21.66 -11.28 -18.17
CA LYS A 104 22.74 -10.35 -17.84
C LYS A 104 23.28 -10.56 -16.42
N ARG A 105 22.39 -10.91 -15.47
CA ARG A 105 22.76 -11.22 -14.09
C ARG A 105 23.53 -12.53 -14.01
N LEU A 106 23.06 -13.57 -14.69
CA LEU A 106 23.74 -14.86 -14.80
C LEU A 106 25.11 -14.74 -15.45
N LYS A 107 25.22 -14.05 -16.60
CA LYS A 107 26.50 -13.82 -17.29
C LYS A 107 27.51 -13.10 -16.38
N ARG A 108 27.06 -12.14 -15.57
CA ARG A 108 27.92 -11.47 -14.59
C ARG A 108 28.39 -12.41 -13.49
N ILE A 109 27.54 -13.32 -13.01
CA ILE A 109 27.94 -14.30 -11.99
C ILE A 109 28.92 -15.30 -12.59
N ARG A 110 28.65 -15.82 -13.79
CA ARG A 110 29.53 -16.74 -14.50
C ARG A 110 30.93 -16.15 -14.67
N ARG A 111 31.04 -14.92 -15.19
CA ARG A 111 32.32 -14.20 -15.29
C ARG A 111 33.04 -14.01 -13.95
N LYS A 112 32.30 -13.88 -12.85
CA LYS A 112 32.89 -13.74 -11.51
C LYS A 112 33.28 -15.09 -10.91
N ALA A 113 32.58 -16.16 -11.27
CA ALA A 113 32.89 -17.52 -10.84
C ALA A 113 34.13 -18.05 -11.57
N GLU A 114 34.28 -17.74 -12.86
CA GLU A 114 35.48 -18.06 -13.67
C GLU A 114 36.74 -17.35 -13.15
N GLY A 115 36.61 -16.21 -12.47
CA GLY A 115 37.74 -15.46 -11.89
C GLY A 115 38.10 -15.87 -10.44
N ILE A 116 37.61 -16.99 -9.94
CA ILE A 116 37.99 -17.52 -8.62
C ILE A 116 39.29 -18.31 -8.81
N SER A 117 40.34 -17.99 -8.05
CA SER A 117 41.64 -18.68 -8.16
C SER A 117 41.53 -20.16 -7.85
N ASP A 118 42.35 -20.97 -8.52
CA ASP A 118 42.37 -22.41 -8.31
C ASP A 118 43.07 -22.87 -7.03
N ASP A 119 43.80 -21.98 -6.37
CA ASP A 119 44.59 -22.25 -5.15
C ASP A 119 43.73 -22.43 -3.88
N VAL A 120 42.42 -22.18 -3.97
CA VAL A 120 41.48 -22.25 -2.86
C VAL A 120 40.91 -23.67 -2.73
N SER A 121 40.65 -24.14 -1.51
CA SER A 121 39.96 -25.42 -1.29
C SER A 121 38.61 -25.47 -2.03
N GLU A 122 38.27 -26.61 -2.61
CA GLU A 122 37.02 -26.81 -3.36
C GLU A 122 35.78 -26.43 -2.54
N ALA A 123 35.77 -26.74 -1.24
CA ALA A 123 34.68 -26.40 -0.35
C ALA A 123 34.46 -24.89 -0.25
N GLU A 124 35.55 -24.12 -0.19
CA GLU A 124 35.53 -22.66 -0.11
C GLU A 124 35.18 -22.02 -1.44
N LYS A 125 35.68 -22.56 -2.57
CA LYS A 125 35.25 -22.19 -3.93
C LYS A 125 33.73 -22.31 -4.06
N TRP A 126 33.16 -23.44 -3.65
CA TRP A 126 31.71 -23.67 -3.65
C TRP A 126 30.96 -22.67 -2.76
N GLN A 127 31.48 -22.35 -1.58
CA GLN A 127 30.89 -21.35 -0.71
C GLN A 127 30.91 -19.95 -1.33
N GLN A 128 32.01 -19.56 -1.98
CA GLN A 128 32.11 -18.28 -2.68
C GLN A 128 31.11 -18.19 -3.84
N ILE A 129 31.03 -19.23 -4.69
CA ILE A 129 30.06 -19.33 -5.78
C ILE A 129 28.63 -19.20 -5.22
N LYS A 130 28.29 -19.96 -4.17
CA LYS A 130 26.99 -19.90 -3.50
C LYS A 130 26.66 -18.51 -2.96
N GLN A 131 27.64 -17.80 -2.40
CA GLN A 131 27.48 -16.42 -1.96
C GLN A 131 27.23 -15.47 -3.14
N MET A 132 27.90 -15.64 -4.29
CA MET A 132 27.67 -14.84 -5.49
C MET A 132 26.23 -15.00 -6.01
N TYR A 133 25.73 -16.24 -6.09
CA TYR A 133 24.35 -16.52 -6.49
C TYR A 133 23.31 -15.96 -5.49
N LYS A 134 23.62 -15.95 -4.20
CA LYS A 134 22.77 -15.36 -3.15
C LYS A 134 22.75 -13.82 -3.21
N LYS A 135 23.92 -13.17 -3.37
CA LYS A 135 24.02 -11.70 -3.56
C LYS A 135 23.30 -11.27 -4.84
N ALA A 136 23.35 -12.10 -5.87
CA ALA A 136 22.60 -11.92 -7.10
C ALA A 136 21.12 -12.36 -7.00
N GLY A 137 20.58 -12.64 -5.80
CA GLY A 137 19.16 -12.91 -5.62
C GLY A 137 18.58 -13.98 -6.54
N LEU A 138 19.43 -14.88 -7.05
CA LEU A 138 19.03 -16.00 -7.89
C LEU A 138 18.76 -17.21 -7.01
N LEU A 139 19.55 -17.35 -5.94
CA LEU A 139 19.32 -18.29 -4.86
C LEU A 139 18.51 -17.63 -3.74
N THR A 140 17.31 -17.12 -4.06
CA THR A 140 16.40 -16.61 -3.04
C THR A 140 15.69 -17.77 -2.35
N LYS A 141 16.18 -18.18 -1.17
CA LYS A 141 15.34 -18.93 -0.24
C LYS A 141 14.09 -18.09 0.04
N LYS A 142 12.88 -18.65 -0.11
CA LYS A 142 11.63 -17.98 0.30
C LYS A 142 11.86 -17.43 1.71
N ARG A 143 11.86 -16.10 1.87
CA ARG A 143 12.09 -15.49 3.18
C ARG A 143 10.92 -15.91 4.06
N ARG A 144 11.18 -16.83 4.99
CA ARG A 144 10.21 -17.23 6.01
C ARG A 144 9.67 -15.96 6.68
N PRO A 145 8.34 -15.81 6.83
CA PRO A 145 7.78 -14.65 7.48
C PRO A 145 8.37 -14.56 8.90
N LEU A 146 8.82 -13.37 9.27
CA LEU A 146 9.36 -13.13 10.61
C LEU A 146 8.19 -12.69 11.49
N HIS A 147 7.84 -13.52 12.47
CA HIS A 147 6.71 -13.28 13.37
C HIS A 147 7.24 -12.62 14.64
N VAL A 148 6.78 -11.41 14.95
CA VAL A 148 7.25 -10.64 16.11
C VAL A 148 6.24 -10.78 17.24
N ILE A 149 6.66 -11.38 18.35
CA ILE A 149 5.83 -11.55 19.55
C ILE A 149 6.31 -10.57 20.61
N VAL A 150 5.40 -9.81 21.22
CA VAL A 150 5.75 -8.90 22.31
C VAL A 150 5.66 -9.62 23.64
N ASN A 151 6.74 -9.65 24.42
CA ASN A 151 6.69 -10.19 25.77
C ASN A 151 5.94 -9.20 26.66
N THR A 152 4.84 -9.63 27.28
CA THR A 152 4.08 -8.83 28.27
C THR A 152 3.92 -9.67 29.52
N LYS A 153 3.74 -9.03 30.68
CA LYS A 153 3.59 -9.71 31.98
C LYS A 153 2.45 -10.74 31.99
N SER A 154 1.42 -10.54 31.17
CA SER A 154 0.31 -11.47 30.92
C SER A 154 0.59 -12.53 29.83
N GLY A 155 1.84 -12.68 29.43
CA GLY A 155 2.34 -13.87 28.75
C GLY A 155 2.48 -13.74 27.23
N ALA A 156 3.64 -14.19 26.78
CA ALA A 156 3.83 -14.93 25.54
C ALA A 156 2.83 -16.12 25.34
N ARG A 157 1.98 -16.41 26.34
CA ARG A 157 0.85 -17.36 26.33
C ARG A 157 -0.36 -16.89 25.53
N ASN A 158 -0.64 -15.59 25.48
CA ASN A 158 -1.77 -15.07 24.71
C ASN A 158 -1.37 -14.93 23.24
N GLN A 159 -1.32 -16.07 22.55
CA GLN A 159 -1.09 -16.18 21.12
C GLN A 159 -2.16 -15.36 20.38
N SER A 160 -1.87 -14.10 20.07
CA SER A 160 -2.71 -13.30 19.20
C SER A 160 -2.55 -13.79 17.76
N GLY A 161 -3.02 -15.00 17.45
CA GLY A 161 -2.98 -15.61 16.12
C GLY A 161 -2.07 -16.84 16.03
N LYS A 162 -2.52 -17.83 15.27
CA LYS A 162 -1.73 -19.02 14.90
C LYS A 162 -0.47 -18.56 14.15
N ILE A 163 0.70 -18.90 14.68
CA ILE A 163 1.98 -18.63 14.02
C ILE A 163 1.99 -19.39 12.69
N PRO A 164 2.24 -18.72 11.54
CA PRO A 164 2.27 -19.43 10.27
C PRO A 164 3.39 -20.48 10.27
N LYS A 165 3.08 -21.69 9.77
CA LYS A 165 4.05 -22.80 9.71
C LYS A 165 5.32 -22.36 8.98
N GLY A 166 6.47 -22.52 9.64
CA GLY A 166 7.78 -22.12 9.11
C GLY A 166 8.16 -20.65 9.33
N ALA A 167 7.41 -19.86 10.09
CA ALA A 167 7.80 -18.50 10.46
C ALA A 167 8.96 -18.50 11.47
N LYS A 168 9.92 -17.56 11.32
CA LYS A 168 10.94 -17.32 12.36
C LYS A 168 10.33 -16.42 13.43
N VAL A 169 10.12 -16.96 14.63
CA VAL A 169 9.57 -16.20 15.76
C VAL A 169 10.70 -15.39 16.40
N LYS A 170 10.49 -14.07 16.59
CA LYS A 170 11.35 -13.21 17.40
C LYS A 170 10.52 -12.64 18.53
N ILE A 171 10.87 -13.02 19.75
CA ILE A 171 10.29 -12.44 20.97
C ILE A 171 10.99 -11.10 21.22
N VAL A 172 10.22 -10.05 21.44
CA VAL A 172 10.68 -8.66 21.57
C VAL A 172 10.00 -8.03 22.76
N ASP A 173 10.73 -7.48 23.72
CA ASP A 173 10.14 -6.73 24.82
C ASP A 173 9.81 -5.27 24.42
N ARG A 174 9.05 -4.52 25.22
CA ARG A 174 8.60 -3.15 24.93
C ARG A 174 9.76 -2.21 24.57
N ARG A 175 10.87 -2.29 25.32
CA ARG A 175 12.09 -1.49 25.08
C ARG A 175 12.73 -1.86 23.74
N MET A 176 12.94 -3.14 23.49
CA MET A 176 13.49 -3.64 22.23
C MET A 176 12.62 -3.28 21.02
N LYS A 177 11.28 -3.23 21.17
CA LYS A 177 10.35 -2.78 20.14
C LYS A 177 10.51 -1.29 19.83
N ALA A 178 10.72 -0.47 20.87
CA ALA A 178 11.00 0.95 20.71
C ALA A 178 12.34 1.18 20.00
N ASP A 179 13.38 0.46 20.41
CA ASP A 179 14.72 0.57 19.81
C ASP A 179 14.73 0.14 18.34
N LEU A 180 14.11 -0.99 18.01
CA LEU A 180 13.97 -1.45 16.61
C LEU A 180 13.19 -0.45 15.76
N ARG A 181 12.16 0.19 16.32
CA ARG A 181 11.40 1.25 15.63
C ARG A 181 12.27 2.49 15.40
N GLY A 182 13.06 2.89 16.39
CA GLY A 182 14.02 3.99 16.28
C GLY A 182 15.07 3.74 15.21
N GLN A 183 15.70 2.55 15.23
CA GLN A 183 16.65 2.12 14.21
C GLN A 183 16.02 2.11 12.81
N GLN A 184 14.78 1.61 12.67
CA GLN A 184 14.08 1.59 11.38
C GLN A 184 13.81 3.00 10.85
N ARG A 185 13.43 3.95 11.71
CA ARG A 185 13.27 5.37 11.32
C ARG A 185 14.61 5.99 10.91
N ARG A 186 15.70 5.71 11.64
CA ARG A 186 17.05 6.19 11.32
C ARG A 186 17.52 5.66 9.97
N ILE A 187 17.37 4.35 9.73
CA ILE A 187 17.70 3.71 8.45
C ILE A 187 16.82 4.28 7.33
N GLY A 188 15.53 4.49 7.57
CA GLY A 188 14.62 5.11 6.61
C GLY A 188 15.04 6.53 6.22
N ARG A 189 15.43 7.35 7.20
CA ARG A 189 15.96 8.71 6.98
C ARG A 189 17.30 8.70 6.25
N ALA A 190 18.23 7.82 6.63
CA ALA A 190 19.53 7.69 5.98
C ALA A 190 19.42 7.22 4.52
N LYS A 191 18.44 6.34 4.22
CA LYS A 191 18.15 5.89 2.85
C LYS A 191 17.38 6.89 2.01
N GLY A 192 16.80 7.94 2.61
CA GLY A 192 16.12 9.02 1.89
C GLY A 192 17.06 9.87 1.02
N ARG A 193 18.38 9.81 1.25
CA ARG A 193 19.39 10.55 0.48
C ARG A 193 20.05 9.76 -0.65
N ARG A 194 19.90 8.44 -0.72
CA ARG A 194 20.47 7.61 -1.80
C ARG A 194 19.41 6.64 -2.29
N GLY A 195 18.89 6.92 -3.47
CA GLY A 195 17.80 6.18 -4.10
C GLY A 195 17.98 4.66 -4.10
N ALA A 196 16.82 3.99 -4.11
CA ALA A 196 16.57 2.60 -4.50
C ALA A 196 16.21 1.57 -3.40
N ARG A 197 14.94 1.15 -3.48
CA ARG A 197 14.50 -0.24 -3.70
C ARG A 197 15.04 -1.33 -2.76
N LEU A 198 14.78 -1.20 -1.45
CA LEU A 198 14.61 -2.38 -0.60
C LEU A 198 13.22 -2.31 0.03
N ARG A 199 12.31 -3.18 -0.45
CA ARG A 199 10.98 -3.34 0.16
C ARG A 199 11.18 -3.59 1.66
N PRO A 200 10.54 -2.81 2.56
CA PRO A 200 10.63 -3.07 3.98
C PRO A 200 10.18 -4.51 4.23
N VAL A 201 10.90 -5.23 5.09
CA VAL A 201 10.42 -6.52 5.58
C VAL A 201 9.09 -6.21 6.24
N LYS A 202 7.99 -6.60 5.61
CA LYS A 202 6.64 -6.43 6.13
C LYS A 202 6.57 -7.34 7.36
N LEU A 203 7.00 -6.84 8.52
CA LEU A 203 6.64 -7.42 9.80
C LEU A 203 5.11 -7.35 9.79
N MET A 204 4.46 -8.50 9.67
CA MET A 204 3.01 -8.56 9.84
C MET A 204 2.74 -8.22 11.30
N ALA A 205 2.57 -6.92 11.58
CA ALA A 205 1.99 -6.47 12.82
C ALA A 205 0.50 -6.83 12.73
N HIS A 206 0.02 -7.59 13.71
CA HIS A 206 -1.41 -7.75 13.91
C HIS A 206 -2.07 -6.37 13.96
N LYS A 207 -3.12 -6.20 13.16
CA LYS A 207 -4.01 -5.04 13.19
C LYS A 207 -4.46 -4.88 14.65
N PRO A 208 -4.32 -3.71 15.30
CA PRO A 208 -4.88 -3.54 16.63
C PRO A 208 -6.38 -3.81 16.53
N ARG A 209 -6.90 -4.72 17.37
CA ARG A 209 -8.35 -4.85 17.56
C ARG A 209 -8.85 -3.47 17.99
N ASN A 210 -9.77 -2.90 17.20
CA ASN A 210 -10.58 -1.77 17.66
C ASN A 210 -11.07 -2.11 19.08
N GLY A 211 -10.69 -1.28 20.05
CA GLY A 211 -11.17 -1.41 21.41
C GLY A 211 -12.68 -1.20 21.41
N GLY A 212 -13.43 -2.28 21.49
CA GLY A 212 -14.85 -2.22 21.80
C GLY A 212 -15.00 -1.55 23.17
N ARG A 213 -15.76 -0.46 23.21
CA ARG A 213 -16.25 0.14 24.46
C ARG A 213 -16.85 -0.98 25.30
N ARG A 214 -16.34 -1.17 26.53
CA ARG A 214 -16.99 -2.03 27.52
C ARG A 214 -18.36 -1.41 27.82
N PRO A 215 -19.46 -2.18 27.88
CA PRO A 215 -20.71 -1.64 28.39
C PRO A 215 -20.51 -1.27 29.85
N ARG A 216 -20.94 -0.06 30.23
CA ARG A 216 -21.15 0.29 31.64
C ARG A 216 -22.27 -0.63 32.14
N ARG A 217 -21.99 -1.44 33.16
CA ARG A 217 -23.04 -2.11 33.93
C ARG A 217 -23.84 -1.01 34.64
N SER A 218 -25.15 -0.99 34.41
CA SER A 218 -26.14 -0.56 35.39
C SER A 218 -26.24 -1.62 36.48
#